data_AF-A0A2A3XL16-F1
#
_entry.id   AF-A0A2A3XL16-F1
#
_cell.length_a   1.000
_cell.length_b   1.000
_cell.length_c   1.000
_cell.angle_alpha   90.00
_cell.angle_beta   90.00
_cell.angle_gamma   90.00
#
_symmetry.space_group_name_H-M   'P 1'
#
loop_
_entity.id
_entity.type
_entity.pdbx_description
1 polymer ?
#
loop_
_entity_poly.entity_id
_entity_poly.type
_entity_poly.pdbx_seq_one_letter_code
_entity_poly.pdbx_strand_id
1 'polypeptide(L)'
;MHKDGIWLEAITLFQAIREGNQPAARRLLDSTAHRDEVFEGLLSMLGIFLRGQQAAELDHFISAAHRAGPPPPFGARPYFPPLG
;
A
#
# COMPACT_ATOMS: atom_id res chain seq x y z
N MET A 1 4.66 -22.64 10.07
CA MET A 1 4.88 -21.56 9.07
C MET A 1 3.96 -20.42 9.44
N HIS A 2 4.39 -19.43 10.23
CA HIS A 2 3.40 -18.57 10.93
C HIS A 2 3.71 -17.07 11.02
N LYS A 3 4.89 -16.57 10.65
CA LYS A 3 5.19 -15.13 10.67
C LYS A 3 5.92 -14.66 9.41
N ASP A 4 6.86 -15.46 8.93
CA ASP A 4 7.61 -15.14 7.72
C ASP A 4 6.72 -15.05 6.46
N GLY A 5 5.68 -15.90 6.38
CA GLY A 5 4.71 -15.86 5.27
C GLY A 5 3.87 -14.58 5.25
N ILE A 6 3.37 -14.16 6.41
CA ILE A 6 2.60 -12.91 6.56
C ILE A 6 3.47 -11.70 6.20
N TRP A 7 4.73 -11.71 6.64
CA TRP A 7 5.66 -10.65 6.31
C TRP A 7 5.92 -10.55 4.80
N LEU A 8 6.09 -11.68 4.12
CA LEU A 8 6.21 -11.71 2.66
C LEU A 8 4.94 -11.19 1.97
N GLU A 9 3.76 -11.58 2.44
CA GLU A 9 2.49 -11.06 1.91
C GLU A 9 2.37 -9.54 2.09
N ALA A 10 2.79 -9.00 3.23
CA ALA A 10 2.82 -7.55 3.47
C ALA A 10 3.79 -6.85 2.48
N ILE A 11 4.97 -7.41 2.25
CA ILE A 11 5.93 -6.89 1.25
C ILE A 11 5.31 -6.92 -0.16
N THR A 12 4.69 -8.04 -0.55
CA THR A 12 4.02 -8.17 -1.85
C THR A 12 2.89 -7.15 -1.99
N LEU A 13 2.11 -6.93 -0.93
CA LEU A 13 1.07 -5.90 -0.90
C LEU A 13 1.66 -4.50 -1.12
N PHE A 14 2.75 -4.16 -0.41
CA PHE A 14 3.44 -2.87 -0.57
C PHE A 14 3.94 -2.67 -2.01
N GLN A 15 4.57 -3.68 -2.60
CA GLN A 15 5.05 -3.63 -3.99
C GLN A 15 3.91 -3.40 -4.98
N ALA A 16 2.81 -4.13 -4.83
CA ALA A 16 1.64 -3.96 -5.69
C ALA A 16 1.04 -2.55 -5.57
N ILE A 17 0.96 -1.99 -4.36
CA ILE A 17 0.48 -0.60 -4.14
C ILE A 17 1.43 0.41 -4.80
N ARG A 18 2.75 0.25 -4.59
CA ARG A 18 3.79 1.12 -5.17
C ARG A 18 3.74 1.15 -6.70
N GLU A 19 3.45 0.01 -7.33
CA GLU A 19 3.34 -0.13 -8.78
C GLU A 19 1.98 0.31 -9.34
N GLY A 20 1.07 0.77 -8.48
CA GLY A 20 -0.31 1.10 -8.88
C GLY A 20 -1.13 -0.14 -9.29
N ASN A 21 -0.65 -1.36 -9.01
CA ASN A 21 -1.30 -2.62 -9.32
C ASN A 21 -2.38 -2.96 -8.28
N GLN A 22 -3.39 -2.11 -8.25
CA GLN A 22 -4.57 -2.22 -7.39
C GLN A 22 -5.28 -3.58 -7.52
N PRO A 23 -5.43 -4.18 -8.72
CA PRO A 23 -6.02 -5.52 -8.86
C PRO A 23 -5.19 -6.62 -8.19
N ALA A 24 -3.86 -6.58 -8.29
CA ALA A 24 -2.99 -7.58 -7.63
C ALA A 24 -3.04 -7.43 -6.11
N ALA A 25 -2.97 -6.18 -5.62
CA ALA A 25 -3.09 -5.89 -4.20
C ALA A 25 -4.45 -6.37 -3.64
N ARG A 26 -5.54 -6.15 -4.38
CA ARG A 26 -6.87 -6.62 -4.01
C ARG A 26 -6.96 -8.15 -3.98
N ARG A 27 -6.43 -8.83 -5.01
CA ARG A 27 -6.38 -10.30 -5.06
C ARG A 27 -5.64 -10.90 -3.87
N LEU A 28 -4.49 -10.34 -3.49
CA LEU A 28 -3.72 -10.79 -2.32
C LEU A 28 -4.54 -10.64 -1.03
N LEU A 29 -5.18 -9.49 -0.85
CA LEU A 29 -6.03 -9.26 0.33
C LEU A 29 -7.23 -10.20 0.37
N ASP A 30 -7.82 -10.55 -0.77
CA ASP A 30 -8.95 -11.47 -0.86
C ASP A 30 -8.55 -12.95 -0.67
N SER A 31 -7.27 -13.30 -0.90
CA SER A 31 -6.78 -14.67 -0.75
C SER A 31 -6.11 -14.98 0.58
N THR A 32 -5.59 -13.97 1.29
CA THR A 32 -4.90 -14.19 2.57
C THR A 32 -5.88 -14.60 3.68
N ALA A 33 -5.47 -15.54 4.51
CA ALA A 33 -6.18 -15.90 5.74
C ALA A 33 -5.89 -14.93 6.91
N HIS A 34 -4.91 -14.03 6.73
CA HIS A 34 -4.30 -13.21 7.77
C HIS A 34 -4.38 -11.71 7.44
N ARG A 35 -5.54 -11.27 6.94
CA ARG A 35 -5.74 -9.91 6.39
C ARG A 35 -5.27 -8.79 7.33
N ASP A 36 -5.64 -8.85 8.60
CA ASP A 36 -5.30 -7.81 9.57
C ASP A 36 -3.79 -7.75 9.81
N GLU A 37 -3.13 -8.91 9.97
CA GLU A 37 -1.69 -9.02 10.22
C GLU A 37 -0.87 -8.54 9.01
N VAL A 38 -1.35 -8.82 7.79
CA VAL A 38 -0.78 -8.28 6.54
C VAL A 38 -0.90 -6.76 6.49
N PHE A 39 -2.04 -6.19 6.90
CA PHE A 39 -2.23 -4.75 6.99
C PHE A 39 -1.34 -4.10 8.06
N GLU A 40 -1.20 -4.71 9.24
CA GLU A 40 -0.29 -4.24 10.29
C GLU A 40 1.17 -4.25 9.82
N GLY A 41 1.57 -5.28 9.05
CA GLY A 41 2.88 -5.34 8.40
C GLY A 41 3.09 -4.19 7.40
N LEU A 42 2.08 -3.90 6.57
CA LEU A 42 2.09 -2.78 5.64
C LEU A 42 2.22 -1.44 6.37
N LEU A 43 1.41 -1.20 7.40
CA LEU A 43 1.45 0.03 8.21
C LEU A 43 2.81 0.20 8.91
N SER A 44 3.39 -0.89 9.40
CA SER A 44 4.72 -0.87 10.01
C SER A 44 5.80 -0.44 9.01
N MET A 45 5.76 -0.95 7.78
CA MET A 45 6.68 -0.51 6.71
C MET A 45 6.48 0.96 6.34
N LEU A 46 5.22 1.41 6.21
CA LEU A 46 4.91 2.81 5.95
C LEU A 46 5.44 3.70 7.09
N GLY A 47 5.28 3.29 8.35
CA GLY A 47 5.82 4.01 9.49
C GLY A 47 7.35 4.15 9.44
N ILE A 48 8.07 3.12 9.00
CA ILE A 48 9.54 3.19 8.80
C ILE A 48 9.88 4.15 7.67
N PHE A 49 9.21 4.04 6.52
CA PHE A 49 9.45 4.91 5.36
C PHE A 49 9.22 6.38 5.68
N LEU A 50 8.10 6.70 6.34
CA LEU A 50 7.68 8.06 6.67
C LEU A 50 8.63 8.75 7.67
N ARG A 51 9.26 8.00 8.59
CA ARG A 51 10.28 8.55 9.52
C ARG A 51 11.51 9.10 8.80
N GLY A 52 11.81 8.60 7.60
CA GLY A 52 12.94 9.06 6.79
C GLY A 52 12.63 10.26 5.90
N GLN A 53 11.37 10.69 5.81
CA GLN A 53 10.96 11.79 4.93
C GLN A 53 11.11 13.16 5.62
N GLN A 54 11.27 14.20 4.81
CA GLN A 54 11.32 15.57 5.34
C GLN A 54 9.91 16.03 5.74
N ALA A 55 9.79 16.78 6.85
CA ALA A 55 8.49 17.28 7.33
C ALA A 55 7.72 18.06 6.24
N ALA A 56 8.43 18.90 5.47
CA ALA A 56 7.83 19.67 4.38
C ALA A 56 7.23 18.81 3.26
N GLU A 57 7.81 17.65 2.96
CA GLU A 57 7.29 16.71 1.96
C GLU A 57 6.00 16.06 2.44
N LEU A 58 5.96 15.69 3.73
CA LEU A 58 4.78 15.12 4.38
C LEU A 58 3.62 16.15 4.44
N ASP A 59 3.91 17.38 4.83
CA ASP A 59 2.91 18.47 4.88
C ASP A 59 2.34 18.78 3.49
N HIS A 60 3.21 18.79 2.47
CA HIS A 60 2.79 18.97 1.08
C HIS A 60 1.88 17.83 0.62
N PHE A 61 2.27 16.58 0.92
CA PHE A 61 1.47 15.40 0.59
C PHE A 61 0.08 15.45 1.24
N ILE A 62 -0.01 15.75 2.55
CA ILE A 62 -1.28 15.86 3.28
C ILE A 62 -2.16 16.96 2.67
N SER A 63 -1.57 18.12 2.37
CA SER A 63 -2.29 19.23 1.74
C SER A 63 -2.83 18.86 0.35
N ALA A 64 -2.05 18.13 -0.45
CA ALA A 64 -2.49 17.64 -1.75
C ALA A 64 -3.62 16.60 -1.61
N ALA A 65 -3.53 15.70 -0.64
CA ALA A 65 -4.58 14.70 -0.36
C ALA A 65 -5.91 15.35 0.02
N HIS A 66 -5.90 16.38 0.87
CA HIS A 66 -7.12 17.14 1.22
C HIS A 66 -7.77 17.78 0.00
N ARG A 67 -6.99 18.32 -0.95
CA ARG A 67 -7.52 18.92 -2.18
C ARG A 67 -8.09 17.88 -3.15
N ALA A 68 -7.47 16.70 -3.22
CA ALA A 68 -7.90 15.63 -4.12
C ALA A 68 -9.21 14.96 -3.65
N GLY A 69 -9.47 14.97 -2.35
CA GLY A 69 -10.61 14.26 -1.76
C GLY A 69 -10.37 12.74 -1.65
N PRO A 70 -11.37 11.97 -1.16
CA PRO A 70 -11.22 10.54 -0.97
C PRO A 70 -10.96 9.85 -2.31
N PRO A 71 -10.00 8.89 -2.37
CA PRO A 71 -9.79 8.12 -3.58
C PRO A 71 -11.03 7.26 -3.89
N PRO A 72 -11.20 6.84 -5.16
CA PRO A 72 -12.18 5.81 -5.51
C PRO A 72 -11.90 4.51 -4.72
N PRO A 73 -12.87 3.60 -4.62
CA PRO A 73 -12.71 2.35 -3.90
C PRO A 73 -11.44 1.59 -4.31
N PHE A 74 -10.74 1.02 -3.32
CA PHE A 74 -9.53 0.25 -3.55
C PHE A 74 -9.81 -0.94 -4.48
N GLY A 75 -8.98 -1.09 -5.52
CA GLY A 75 -9.19 -2.08 -6.58
C GLY A 75 -10.07 -1.61 -7.75
N ALA A 76 -10.74 -0.44 -7.67
CA ALA A 76 -11.57 0.08 -8.76
C ALA A 76 -10.76 0.76 -9.89
N ARG A 77 -9.47 1.06 -9.65
CA ARG A 77 -8.62 1.69 -10.67
C ARG A 77 -8.13 0.65 -11.68
N PRO A 78 -8.23 0.93 -13.00
CA PRO A 78 -7.60 0.11 -14.02
C PRO A 78 -6.08 0.10 -13.80
N TYR A 79 -5.46 -1.07 -13.92
CA TYR A 79 -4.01 -1.16 -13.96
C TYR A 79 -3.52 -0.72 -15.34
N PHE A 80 -2.63 0.26 -15.38
CA PHE A 80 -1.90 0.63 -16.58
C PHE A 80 -0.43 0.23 -16.38
N PRO A 81 0.11 -0.69 -17.20
CA PRO A 81 1.52 -1.04 -17.13
C PRO A 81 2.37 0.20 -17.47
N PRO A 82 3.58 0.34 -16.88
CA PRO A 82 4.47 1.45 -17.20
C PRO A 82 4.80 1.46 -18.70
N LEU A 83 4.76 2.64 -19.31
CA LEU A 83 5.25 2.85 -20.67
C LEU A 83 6.77 2.65 -20.62
N GLY A 84 7.26 1.60 -21.27
CA GLY A 84 8.67 1.22 -21.30
C GLY A 84 9.56 2.22 -22.01
#